data_AF-A0A645G8W3-F1
#
_entry.id   AF-A0A645G8W3-F1
#
_cell.length_a   1.000
_cell.length_b   1.000
_cell.length_c   1.000
_cell.angle_alpha   90.00
_cell.angle_beta   90.00
_cell.angle_gamma   90.00
#
_symmetry.space_group_name_H-M   'P 1'
#
loop_
_entity.id
_entity.type
_entity.pdbx_description
1 polymer ?
#
loop_
_entity_poly.entity_id
_entity_poly.type
_entity_poly.pdbx_seq_one_letter_code
_entity_poly.pdbx_strand_id
1 'polypeptide(L)'
;MNVTNLFIARAYIRTINREIDESAMLDGCSFFQIYHTMILPLLKPLIATIAILEFRHSWNDYLMPLVFTLSNPKRMPLIVGIMELKSSGEAATSWNLMLAGSSIALLPMITVYLIFNRNFIEGLTAGSVKG
;
A
#
# COMPACT_ATOMS: atom_id res chain seq x y z
N MET A 1 -1.70 -9.28 1.16
CA MET A 1 -3.13 -9.00 1.42
C MET A 1 -3.53 -9.56 2.78
N ASN A 2 -3.40 -8.74 3.81
CA ASN A 2 -3.77 -9.10 5.18
C ASN A 2 -5.28 -9.00 5.42
N VAL A 3 -5.77 -9.64 6.48
CA VAL A 3 -7.19 -9.66 6.88
C VAL A 3 -7.76 -8.23 7.02
N THR A 4 -6.97 -7.29 7.54
CA THR A 4 -7.34 -5.87 7.65
C THR A 4 -7.70 -5.25 6.31
N ASN A 5 -6.93 -5.57 5.25
CA ASN A 5 -7.18 -5.01 3.92
C ASN A 5 -8.45 -5.56 3.28
N LEU A 6 -8.80 -6.81 3.59
CA LEU A 6 -10.10 -7.38 3.21
C LEU A 6 -11.25 -6.63 3.90
N PHE A 7 -11.11 -6.31 5.19
CA PHE A 7 -12.12 -5.54 5.93
C PHE A 7 -12.26 -4.11 5.41
N ILE A 8 -11.15 -3.42 5.14
CA ILE A 8 -11.14 -2.08 4.53
C ILE A 8 -11.83 -2.12 3.16
N ALA A 9 -11.46 -3.09 2.30
CA ALA A 9 -12.08 -3.26 1.00
C ALA A 9 -13.59 -3.48 1.10
N ARG A 10 -14.01 -4.38 1.99
CA ARG A 10 -15.44 -4.65 2.21
C ARG A 10 -16.19 -3.43 2.73
N ALA A 11 -15.60 -2.69 3.66
CA ALA A 11 -16.21 -1.48 4.22
C ALA A 11 -16.40 -0.41 3.14
N TYR A 12 -15.39 -0.17 2.30
CA TYR A 12 -15.45 0.80 1.21
C TYR A 12 -16.42 0.37 0.11
N ILE A 13 -16.40 -0.89 -0.34
CA ILE A 13 -17.31 -1.37 -1.38
C ILE A 13 -18.78 -1.23 -0.93
N ARG A 14 -19.05 -1.38 0.37
CA ARG A 14 -20.40 -1.18 0.94
C ARG A 14 -20.89 0.26 0.92
N THR A 15 -20.01 1.26 0.74
CA THR A 15 -20.43 2.67 0.59
C THR A 15 -20.85 2.99 -0.85
N ILE A 16 -20.65 2.08 -1.80
CA ILE A 16 -21.08 2.27 -3.19
C ILE A 16 -22.56 1.89 -3.29
N ASN A 17 -23.40 2.85 -3.72
CA ASN A 17 -24.84 2.63 -3.88
C ASN A 17 -25.11 1.62 -5.00
N ARG A 18 -25.92 0.59 -4.71
CA ARG A 18 -26.34 -0.43 -5.69
C ARG A 18 -27.16 0.14 -6.85
N GLU A 19 -27.80 1.29 -6.64
CA GLU A 19 -28.59 1.98 -7.66
C GLU A 19 -27.76 2.36 -8.91
N ILE A 20 -26.44 2.51 -8.77
CA ILE A 20 -25.54 2.80 -9.90
C ILE A 20 -25.50 1.62 -10.88
N ASP A 21 -25.48 0.40 -10.36
CA ASP A 21 -25.47 -0.81 -11.18
C ASP A 21 -26.85 -1.03 -11.81
N GLU A 22 -27.92 -0.86 -11.03
CA GLU A 22 -29.30 -1.06 -11.49
C GLU A 22 -29.69 -0.08 -12.59
N SER A 23 -29.33 1.20 -12.45
CA SER A 23 -29.58 2.22 -13.50
C SER A 23 -28.79 1.93 -14.79
N ALA A 24 -27.51 1.56 -14.68
CA ALA A 24 -26.71 1.23 -15.85
C ALA A 24 -27.21 -0.04 -16.57
N MET A 25 -27.76 -1.01 -15.83
CA MET A 25 -28.41 -2.19 -16.42
C MET A 25 -29.70 -1.83 -17.16
N LEU A 26 -30.51 -0.89 -16.64
CA LEU A 26 -31.70 -0.38 -17.33
C LEU A 26 -31.35 0.35 -18.63
N ASP A 27 -30.20 1.02 -18.67
CA ASP A 27 -29.65 1.69 -19.86
C ASP A 27 -29.04 0.69 -20.89
N GLY A 28 -29.11 -0.61 -20.62
CA GLY A 28 -28.60 -1.67 -21.51
C GLY A 28 -27.10 -1.88 -21.46
N CYS A 29 -26.39 -1.36 -20.45
CA CYS A 29 -24.96 -1.60 -20.30
C CYS A 29 -24.66 -3.06 -19.92
N SER A 30 -23.63 -3.64 -20.54
CA SER A 30 -23.14 -4.96 -20.16
C SER A 30 -22.40 -4.94 -18.82
N PHE A 31 -22.38 -6.06 -18.09
CA PHE A 31 -21.68 -6.17 -16.80
C PHE A 31 -20.22 -5.71 -16.85
N PHE A 32 -19.49 -6.11 -17.89
CA PHE A 32 -18.08 -5.75 -18.04
C PHE A 32 -17.89 -4.25 -18.27
N GLN A 33 -18.82 -3.62 -19.01
CA GLN A 33 -18.83 -2.18 -19.24
C GLN A 33 -19.12 -1.41 -17.95
N ILE A 34 -20.10 -1.84 -17.15
CA ILE A 34 -20.42 -1.26 -15.83
C ILE A 34 -19.20 -1.35 -14.92
N TYR A 35 -18.59 -2.54 -14.83
CA TYR A 35 -17.42 -2.77 -14.00
C TYR A 35 -16.25 -1.85 -14.36
N HIS A 36 -15.84 -1.82 -15.62
CA HIS A 36 -14.64 -1.09 -16.03
C HIS A 36 -14.86 0.43 -16.09
N THR A 37 -16.06 0.88 -16.45
CA THR A 37 -16.34 2.30 -16.70
C THR A 37 -16.86 3.03 -15.48
N MET A 38 -17.58 2.36 -14.59
CA MET A 38 -18.19 2.99 -13.41
C MET A 38 -17.55 2.51 -12.11
N ILE A 39 -17.53 1.19 -11.86
CA ILE A 39 -17.07 0.64 -10.58
C ILE A 39 -15.56 0.80 -10.40
N LEU A 40 -14.76 0.47 -11.41
CA LEU A 40 -13.30 0.50 -11.31
C LEU A 40 -12.76 1.91 -11.00
N PRO A 41 -13.24 3.01 -11.61
CA PRO A 41 -12.89 4.37 -11.19
C PRO A 41 -13.26 4.69 -9.75
N LEU A 42 -14.43 4.24 -9.26
CA LEU A 42 -14.87 4.45 -7.88
C LEU A 42 -14.00 3.69 -6.86
N LEU A 43 -13.39 2.59 -7.28
CA LEU A 43 -12.46 1.81 -6.46
C LEU A 43 -11.02 2.37 -6.45
N LYS A 44 -10.67 3.36 -7.29
CA LYS A 44 -9.30 3.93 -7.32
C LYS A 44 -8.79 4.41 -5.95
N PRO A 45 -9.57 5.11 -5.11
CA PRO A 45 -9.13 5.53 -3.78
C PRO A 45 -8.88 4.35 -2.83
N LEU A 46 -9.71 3.31 -2.94
CA LEU A 46 -9.53 2.07 -2.18
C LEU A 46 -8.24 1.35 -2.59
N ILE A 47 -8.01 1.20 -3.89
CA ILE A 47 -6.80 0.55 -4.43
C ILE A 47 -5.56 1.32 -3.98
N ALA A 48 -5.57 2.65 -4.04
CA ALA A 48 -4.48 3.48 -3.54
C ALA A 48 -4.20 3.24 -2.05
N THR A 49 -5.24 3.19 -1.22
CA THR A 49 -5.12 2.93 0.23
C THR A 49 -4.50 1.56 0.50
N ILE A 50 -5.03 0.50 -0.13
CA ILE A 50 -4.51 -0.87 0.04
C ILE A 50 -3.06 -0.95 -0.47
N ALA A 51 -2.75 -0.32 -1.60
CA ALA A 51 -1.40 -0.32 -2.16
C ALA A 51 -0.39 0.31 -1.20
N ILE A 52 -0.70 1.47 -0.61
CA ILE A 52 0.17 2.12 0.40
C ILE A 52 0.37 1.21 1.61
N LEU A 53 -0.72 0.62 2.14
CA LEU A 53 -0.66 -0.21 3.34
C LEU A 53 0.12 -1.52 3.10
N GLU A 54 -0.10 -2.20 1.98
CA GLU A 54 0.63 -3.42 1.61
C GLU A 54 2.10 -3.11 1.30
N PHE A 55 2.38 -2.01 0.57
CA PHE A 55 3.75 -1.59 0.32
C PHE A 55 4.48 -1.30 1.64
N ARG A 56 3.86 -0.55 2.55
CA ARG A 56 4.39 -0.29 3.89
C ARG A 56 4.70 -1.60 4.60
N HIS A 57 3.76 -2.54 4.60
CA HIS A 57 3.89 -3.80 5.30
C HIS A 57 5.06 -4.63 4.74
N SER A 58 5.09 -4.82 3.42
CA SER A 58 6.16 -5.58 2.76
C SER A 58 7.52 -4.88 2.87
N TRP A 59 7.57 -3.55 2.82
CA TRP A 59 8.81 -2.79 2.90
C TRP A 59 9.42 -2.82 4.31
N ASN A 60 8.58 -2.83 5.35
CA ASN A 60 9.02 -2.91 6.74
C ASN A 60 9.15 -4.35 7.25
N ASP A 61 8.92 -5.35 6.40
CA ASP A 61 9.10 -6.74 6.80
C ASP A 61 10.59 -7.05 6.97
N TYR A 62 10.92 -7.73 8.06
CA TYR A 62 12.29 -8.00 8.49
C TYR A 62 12.55 -9.49 8.67
N LEU A 63 11.65 -10.20 9.37
CA LEU A 63 11.89 -11.58 9.78
C LEU A 63 11.95 -12.53 8.59
N MET A 64 10.97 -12.46 7.69
CA MET A 64 10.96 -13.36 6.53
C MET A 64 12.16 -13.10 5.62
N PRO A 65 12.48 -11.86 5.22
CA PRO A 65 13.62 -11.64 4.36
C PRO A 65 14.96 -11.96 5.04
N LEU A 66 15.11 -11.71 6.34
CA LEU A 66 16.30 -12.15 7.09
C LEU A 66 16.51 -13.64 6.91
N VAL A 67 15.50 -14.46 7.26
CA VAL A 67 15.59 -15.93 7.21
C VAL A 67 15.92 -16.43 5.81
N PHE A 68 15.28 -15.87 4.77
CA PHE A 68 15.53 -16.28 3.38
C PHE A 68 16.89 -15.82 2.83
N THR A 69 17.49 -14.78 3.40
CA THR A 69 18.76 -14.23 2.91
C THR A 69 19.98 -14.62 3.72
N LEU A 70 19.81 -15.39 4.81
CA LEU A 70 20.90 -15.96 5.61
C LEU A 70 21.96 -16.67 4.75
N SER A 71 21.54 -17.43 3.72
CA SER A 71 22.45 -18.16 2.84
C SER A 71 23.04 -17.33 1.71
N ASN A 72 22.51 -16.13 1.44
CA ASN A 72 22.96 -15.28 0.34
C ASN A 72 22.88 -13.78 0.70
N PRO A 73 23.92 -13.25 1.40
CA PRO A 73 23.95 -11.85 1.82
C PRO A 73 23.85 -10.83 0.68
N LYS A 74 24.20 -11.21 -0.57
CA LYS A 74 24.08 -10.32 -1.73
C LYS A 74 22.64 -10.01 -2.13
N ARG A 75 21.66 -10.78 -1.62
CA ARG A 75 20.23 -10.59 -1.87
C ARG A 75 19.50 -9.96 -0.68
N MET A 76 20.24 -9.55 0.34
CA MET A 76 19.69 -8.99 1.57
C MET A 76 18.97 -7.66 1.28
N PRO A 77 17.70 -7.50 1.71
CA PRO A 77 17.01 -6.23 1.62
C PRO A 77 17.62 -5.20 2.56
N LEU A 78 17.42 -3.92 2.22
CA LEU A 78 17.95 -2.77 2.95
C LEU A 78 17.65 -2.83 4.46
N ILE A 79 16.41 -3.15 4.84
CA ILE A 79 15.99 -3.22 6.26
C ILE A 79 16.77 -4.28 7.03
N VAL A 80 17.05 -5.43 6.41
CA VAL A 80 17.82 -6.51 7.04
C VAL A 80 19.27 -6.07 7.23
N GLY A 81 19.87 -5.43 6.24
CA GLY A 81 21.25 -4.92 6.34
C GLY A 81 21.42 -3.82 7.37
N ILE A 82 20.45 -2.91 7.50
CA ILE A 82 20.45 -1.90 8.56
C ILE A 82 20.42 -2.56 9.95
N MET A 83 19.65 -3.63 10.10
CA MET A 83 19.55 -4.36 11.37
C MET A 83 20.83 -5.15 11.70
N GLU A 84 21.54 -5.67 10.70
CA GLU A 84 22.81 -6.38 10.87
C GLU A 84 23.91 -5.46 11.43
N LEU A 85 23.90 -4.18 11.05
CA LEU A 85 24.81 -3.15 11.57
C LEU A 85 24.70 -2.92 13.10
N LYS A 86 23.60 -3.38 13.71
CA LYS A 86 23.41 -3.38 15.16
C LYS A 86 24.28 -4.45 15.86
N SER A 87 24.60 -5.52 15.14
CA SER A 87 25.25 -6.73 15.67
C SER A 87 26.71 -6.89 15.19
N SER A 88 27.16 -6.04 14.27
CA SER A 88 28.50 -6.07 13.70
C SER A 88 29.54 -5.47 14.65
N GLY A 89 30.04 -6.27 15.58
CA GLY A 89 31.34 -6.06 16.22
C GLY A 89 31.29 -5.47 17.64
N GLU A 90 31.99 -6.16 18.54
CA GLU A 90 32.30 -5.75 19.90
C GLU A 90 32.82 -4.28 19.91
N ALA A 91 32.12 -3.44 20.68
CA ALA A 91 32.45 -2.05 21.06
C ALA A 91 31.95 -0.86 20.21
N ALA A 92 31.39 -1.01 19.00
CA ALA A 92 30.80 0.17 18.33
C ALA A 92 29.67 -0.16 17.34
N THR A 93 28.42 -0.01 17.80
CA THR A 93 27.26 0.12 16.90
C THR A 93 27.54 1.24 15.90
N SER A 94 27.46 0.96 14.60
CA SER A 94 27.70 1.95 13.55
C SER A 94 26.48 2.87 13.36
N TRP A 95 26.18 3.65 14.40
CA TRP A 95 24.99 4.50 14.50
C TRP A 95 24.84 5.45 13.30
N ASN A 96 25.96 5.99 12.82
CA ASN A 96 25.99 6.85 11.63
C ASN A 96 25.47 6.12 10.38
N LEU A 97 25.87 4.86 10.16
CA LEU A 97 25.43 4.06 9.02
C LEU A 97 23.98 3.61 9.18
N MET A 98 23.55 3.26 10.40
CA MET A 98 22.16 2.91 10.68
C MET A 98 21.21 4.07 10.44
N LEU A 99 21.56 5.27 10.91
CA LEU A 99 20.77 6.48 10.68
C LEU A 99 20.73 6.83 9.19
N ALA A 100 21.87 6.82 8.50
CA ALA A 100 21.92 7.07 7.06
C ALA A 100 21.08 6.06 6.27
N GLY A 101 21.21 4.77 6.57
CA GLY A 101 20.41 3.71 5.96
C GLY A 101 18.92 3.86 6.24
N SER A 102 18.55 4.22 7.47
CA SER A 102 17.15 4.49 7.86
C SER A 102 16.57 5.68 7.10
N SER A 103 17.33 6.75 6.92
CA SER A 103 16.92 7.91 6.11
C SER A 103 16.69 7.52 4.64
N ILE A 104 17.55 6.69 4.07
CA ILE A 104 17.38 6.17 2.70
C ILE A 104 16.15 5.27 2.61
N ALA A 105 15.91 4.42 3.62
CA ALA A 105 14.76 3.53 3.67
C ALA A 105 13.41 4.25 3.71
N LEU A 106 13.37 5.54 4.09
CA LEU A 106 12.17 6.37 4.03
C LEU A 106 11.85 6.86 2.61
N LEU A 107 12.84 7.00 1.72
CA LEU A 107 12.64 7.59 0.40
C LEU A 107 11.62 6.81 -0.47
N PRO A 108 11.67 5.46 -0.54
CA PRO A 108 10.68 4.70 -1.32
C PRO A 108 9.27 4.83 -0.75
N MET A 109 9.14 4.86 0.58
CA MET A 109 7.86 5.05 1.27
C MET A 109 7.23 6.40 0.95
N ILE A 110 8.03 7.48 1.01
CA ILE A 110 7.59 8.83 0.66
C ILE A 110 7.20 8.89 -0.83
N THR A 111 7.99 8.27 -1.70
CA THR A 111 7.72 8.24 -3.14
C THR A 111 6.38 7.56 -3.44
N VAL A 112 6.13 6.38 -2.87
CA VAL A 112 4.85 5.67 -3.01
C VAL A 112 3.71 6.52 -2.45
N TYR A 113 3.89 7.11 -1.27
CA TYR A 113 2.87 7.98 -0.69
C TYR A 113 2.53 9.15 -1.62
N LEU A 114 3.51 9.88 -2.17
CA LEU A 114 3.27 11.00 -3.08
C LEU A 114 2.51 10.59 -4.35
N ILE A 115 2.81 9.41 -4.91
CA ILE A 115 2.12 8.89 -6.11
C ILE A 115 0.64 8.60 -5.81
N PHE A 116 0.35 7.98 -4.67
CA PHE A 116 -0.99 7.48 -4.36
C PHE A 116 -1.84 8.46 -3.52
N ASN A 117 -1.25 9.48 -2.89
CA ASN A 117 -1.94 10.45 -2.04
C ASN A 117 -2.99 11.26 -2.83
N ARG A 118 -2.74 11.57 -4.11
CA ARG A 118 -3.71 12.27 -4.94
C ARG A 118 -5.05 11.52 -5.03
N ASN A 119 -5.01 10.20 -5.16
CA ASN A 119 -6.22 9.35 -5.22
C ASN A 119 -6.95 9.26 -3.87
N PHE A 120 -6.25 9.50 -2.77
CA PHE A 120 -6.82 9.52 -1.42
C PHE A 120 -7.67 10.78 -1.19
N ILE A 121 -7.18 11.94 -1.64
CA ILE A 121 -7.87 13.23 -1.49
C ILE A 121 -9.13 13.29 -2.36
N GLU A 122 -9.06 12.84 -3.62
CA GLU A 122 -10.19 12.83 -4.55
C GLU A 122 -11.35 11.94 -4.03
N GLY A 123 -11.03 10.79 -3.42
CA GLY A 123 -12.02 9.86 -2.85
C GLY A 123 -12.76 10.40 -1.62
N LEU A 124 -12.10 11.18 -0.76
CA LEU A 124 -12.73 11.84 0.39
C LEU A 124 -13.68 12.96 -0.04
N THR A 125 -13.30 13.73 -1.08
CA THR A 125 -14.13 14.84 -1.57
C THR A 125 -15.34 14.39 -2.37
N ALA A 126 -15.26 13.27 -3.10
CA ALA A 126 -16.37 12.78 -3.92
C ALA A 126 -17.60 12.35 -3.09
N GLY A 127 -17.41 11.95 -1.83
CA GLY A 127 -18.49 11.61 -0.90
C GLY A 127 -19.18 12.81 -0.25
N SER A 128 -18.57 14.00 -0.26
CA SER A 128 -19.09 15.19 0.45
C SER A 128 -19.90 16.16 -0.42
N VAL A 129 -19.99 15.95 -1.74
CA VAL A 129 -20.74 16.83 -2.67
C VAL A 129 -22.15 16.34 -3.02
N LYS A 130 -22.64 15.26 -2.39
CA LYS A 130 -24.06 14.88 -2.45
C LYS A 130 -24.72 15.16 -1.10
N GLY A 131 -24.87 16.45 -0.80
CA GLY A 131 -25.71 17.02 0.24
C GLY A 131 -26.40 18.25 -0.32
#